data_AF-A0A7Y7M4F9-F1
#
_entry.id   AF-A0A7Y7M4F9-F1
#
_cell.length_a   1.000
_cell.length_b   1.000
_cell.length_c   1.000
_cell.angle_alpha   90.00
_cell.angle_beta   90.00
_cell.angle_gamma   90.00
#
_symmetry.space_group_name_H-M   'P 1'
#
loop_
_entity.id
_entity.type
_entity.pdbx_description
1 polymer ?
#
loop_
_entity_poly.entity_id
_entity_poly.type
_entity_poly.pdbx_seq_one_letter_code
_entity_poly.pdbx_strand_id
1 'polypeptide(L)'
;MPIETTGRRLGTFNSFFAYEKYAFVGEFYDSKRWNALEAHWRFLRRVDVSNCFKSIYTHSFAWATGSDAHSKAHLGGTTAFSQLDFGRAFDKVMQTANWGETHGICVGPEASRIFAEIIFQKFDLEIVNRLHKIGLRPDNYEILRYVDDYFIFTREDSDIDKISNVISEVLAEGGFTLNTAKTKDYVTPFTTEISLKKAMLKVFLKQSLPFKGKLPNYDIREVSVHLKAALVGSENDAQAVGASLSQVELRLRKFLTKRAPKCKDVEKARALSEYAWSFVHSMLYQYLSHPSVSSAMKVVRALRDFRRSSKLYAKLSPRDLQTIEYQADEFLHFAVTRAIQRLVNVPGSEVELCHFLSLASASNLDLSGASGLVVSLAGRLDECAERGRSPKSNQAGVFLMLSVLKYFMAEGRASKQDRARLLSVTGKFANTLFSREFLPGGRIKRHASQELFLLALLECPFIEAKLKLDLLDKPWVRAVLIGEMELPEPQAKSARRFLKRCIADEETESGALAAFAWDDDDFDALLYEKEPQFIY
;
A
#
# COMPACT_ATOMS: atom_id res chain seq x y z
N MET A 1 0.60 -17.77 -15.64
CA MET A 1 1.86 -16.99 -15.59
C MET A 1 1.58 -15.57 -15.15
N PRO A 2 2.58 -14.77 -14.74
CA PRO A 2 2.41 -13.33 -14.56
C PRO A 2 2.14 -12.66 -15.92
N ILE A 3 1.16 -11.75 -15.99
CA ILE A 3 0.80 -10.95 -17.17
C ILE A 3 0.86 -9.46 -16.80
N GLU A 4 1.18 -8.61 -17.77
CA GLU A 4 1.18 -7.17 -17.58
C GLU A 4 -0.25 -6.66 -17.27
N THR A 5 -0.37 -5.77 -16.29
CA THR A 5 -1.66 -5.26 -15.82
C THR A 5 -2.32 -4.23 -16.71
N THR A 6 -1.68 -3.79 -17.80
CA THR A 6 -2.21 -2.75 -18.71
C THR A 6 -3.59 -3.07 -19.29
N GLY A 7 -4.00 -4.35 -19.32
CA GLY A 7 -5.35 -4.79 -19.71
C GLY A 7 -6.33 -5.12 -18.57
N ARG A 8 -5.95 -5.05 -17.30
CA ARG A 8 -6.76 -5.56 -16.16
C ARG A 8 -6.88 -4.54 -15.02
N ARG A 9 -8.11 -4.13 -14.68
CA ARG A 9 -8.38 -3.29 -13.49
C ARG A 9 -8.31 -4.13 -12.21
N LEU A 10 -7.12 -4.23 -11.61
CA LEU A 10 -6.94 -4.87 -10.30
C LEU A 10 -7.28 -3.91 -9.16
N GLY A 11 -8.53 -3.96 -8.70
CA GLY A 11 -8.98 -3.51 -7.37
C GLY A 11 -8.20 -2.35 -6.73
N THR A 12 -7.41 -2.62 -5.68
CA THR A 12 -6.64 -1.65 -4.86
C THR A 12 -5.13 -1.94 -4.77
N PHE A 13 -4.62 -3.01 -5.39
CA PHE A 13 -3.20 -3.38 -5.32
C PHE A 13 -2.55 -3.26 -6.71
N ASN A 14 -1.37 -2.62 -6.75
CA ASN A 14 -0.60 -2.42 -7.98
C ASN A 14 0.62 -3.31 -7.96
N SER A 15 0.61 -4.28 -8.83
CA SER A 15 1.80 -4.93 -9.31
C SER A 15 1.75 -4.76 -10.81
N PHE A 16 2.84 -4.29 -11.43
CA PHE A 16 2.93 -4.17 -12.90
C PHE A 16 2.63 -5.51 -13.58
N PHE A 17 2.88 -6.60 -12.86
CA PHE A 17 2.54 -7.96 -13.24
C PHE A 17 1.52 -8.56 -12.29
N ALA A 18 0.56 -9.32 -12.79
CA ALA A 18 -0.39 -10.09 -11.99
C ALA A 18 -0.57 -11.49 -12.54
N TYR A 19 -0.96 -12.44 -11.69
CA TYR A 19 -1.24 -13.79 -12.16
C TYR A 19 -2.44 -13.81 -13.12
N GLU A 20 -2.23 -14.43 -14.28
CA GLU A 20 -3.17 -14.50 -15.40
C GLU A 20 -4.57 -14.99 -15.02
N LYS A 21 -4.69 -16.06 -14.22
CA LYS A 21 -6.00 -16.62 -13.85
C LYS A 21 -6.60 -15.86 -12.67
N TYR A 22 -5.92 -15.87 -11.54
CA TYR A 22 -6.40 -15.27 -10.28
C TYR A 22 -5.33 -14.31 -9.75
N ALA A 23 -5.59 -13.01 -9.82
CA ALA A 23 -4.63 -12.01 -9.37
C ALA A 23 -4.48 -11.97 -7.85
N PHE A 24 -5.50 -12.44 -7.13
CA PHE A 24 -5.50 -12.60 -5.69
C PHE A 24 -6.13 -13.95 -5.34
N VAL A 25 -5.68 -14.57 -4.24
CA VAL A 25 -6.30 -15.78 -3.68
C VAL A 25 -7.81 -15.61 -3.42
N GLY A 26 -8.26 -14.38 -3.12
CA GLY A 26 -9.68 -14.04 -3.02
C GLY A 26 -10.49 -14.36 -4.28
N GLU A 27 -9.93 -14.06 -5.47
CA GLU A 27 -10.59 -14.36 -6.75
C GLU A 27 -10.68 -15.88 -6.99
N PHE A 28 -9.74 -16.65 -6.44
CA PHE A 28 -9.77 -18.11 -6.53
C PHE A 28 -10.93 -18.69 -5.72
N TYR A 29 -11.15 -18.25 -4.48
CA TYR A 29 -12.30 -18.70 -3.67
C TYR A 29 -13.66 -18.41 -4.31
N ASP A 30 -13.78 -17.30 -5.06
CA ASP A 30 -15.02 -16.93 -5.76
C ASP A 30 -15.16 -17.60 -7.15
N SER A 31 -14.20 -18.45 -7.55
CA SER A 31 -14.12 -19.00 -8.90
C SER A 31 -14.94 -20.27 -9.12
N LYS A 32 -15.30 -20.54 -10.39
CA LYS A 32 -15.90 -21.83 -10.78
C LYS A 32 -14.98 -23.02 -10.45
N ARG A 33 -13.66 -22.82 -10.46
CA ARG A 33 -12.70 -23.88 -10.12
C ARG A 33 -12.80 -24.26 -8.65
N TRP A 34 -12.96 -23.28 -7.75
CA TRP A 34 -13.16 -23.57 -6.33
C TRP A 34 -14.41 -24.42 -6.09
N ASN A 35 -15.53 -24.04 -6.70
CA ASN A 35 -16.77 -24.82 -6.59
C ASN A 35 -16.62 -26.25 -7.15
N ALA A 36 -15.84 -26.43 -8.22
CA ALA A 36 -15.54 -27.76 -8.76
C ALA A 36 -14.68 -28.60 -7.80
N LEU A 37 -13.69 -27.99 -7.15
CA LEU A 37 -12.86 -28.65 -6.13
C LEU A 37 -13.69 -29.05 -4.92
N GLU A 38 -14.56 -28.16 -4.43
CA GLU A 38 -15.48 -28.43 -3.31
C GLU A 38 -16.48 -29.55 -3.64
N ALA A 39 -16.98 -29.60 -4.88
CA ALA A 39 -17.87 -30.66 -5.31
C ALA A 39 -17.16 -32.02 -5.47
N HIS A 40 -15.85 -32.03 -5.70
CA HIS A 40 -15.08 -33.23 -6.02
C HIS A 40 -14.33 -33.83 -4.81
N TRP A 41 -13.84 -32.98 -3.91
CA TRP A 41 -12.98 -33.34 -2.79
C TRP A 41 -13.69 -33.09 -1.45
N ARG A 42 -13.55 -34.00 -0.50
CA ARG A 42 -14.24 -33.92 0.81
C ARG A 42 -13.47 -33.11 1.85
N PHE A 43 -12.14 -33.19 1.81
CA PHE A 43 -11.25 -32.57 2.78
C PHE A 43 -10.34 -31.56 2.08
N LEU A 44 -10.09 -30.45 2.77
CA LEU A 44 -9.13 -29.43 2.37
C LEU A 44 -8.26 -29.08 3.58
N ARG A 45 -6.95 -29.07 3.40
CA ARG A 45 -5.99 -28.49 4.32
C ARG A 45 -5.26 -27.36 3.65
N ARG A 46 -5.25 -26.20 4.30
CA ARG A 46 -4.41 -25.07 3.91
C ARG A 46 -3.18 -25.02 4.83
N VAL A 47 -2.00 -24.96 4.24
CA VAL A 47 -0.73 -24.72 4.96
C VAL A 47 0.00 -23.52 4.36
N ASP A 48 0.71 -22.78 5.20
CA ASP A 48 1.45 -21.54 4.86
C ASP A 48 2.94 -21.75 5.15
N VAL A 49 3.83 -21.24 4.29
CA VAL A 49 5.28 -21.29 4.56
C VAL A 49 5.70 -20.13 5.46
N SER A 50 6.30 -20.46 6.61
CA SER A 50 6.78 -19.47 7.58
C SER A 50 7.89 -18.60 7.01
N ASN A 51 7.71 -17.28 7.10
CA ASN A 51 8.70 -16.28 6.71
C ASN A 51 9.28 -16.47 5.28
N CYS A 52 8.48 -17.00 4.35
CA CYS A 52 8.89 -17.46 3.02
C CYS A 52 10.04 -16.64 2.38
N PHE A 53 9.82 -15.36 2.05
CA PHE A 53 10.83 -14.54 1.38
C PHE A 53 12.12 -14.31 2.19
N LYS A 54 12.05 -14.33 3.52
CA LYS A 54 13.23 -14.19 4.40
C LYS A 54 14.00 -15.49 4.55
N SER A 55 13.33 -16.63 4.38
CA SER A 55 13.93 -17.96 4.50
C SER A 55 14.65 -18.41 3.22
N ILE A 56 14.43 -17.74 2.09
CA ILE A 56 15.08 -18.10 0.81
C ILE A 56 16.59 -17.96 0.92
N TYR A 57 17.31 -19.08 0.82
CA TYR A 57 18.76 -19.08 0.62
C TYR A 57 19.06 -18.89 -0.87
N THR A 58 19.73 -17.79 -1.24
CA THR A 58 19.80 -17.34 -2.65
C THR A 58 20.55 -18.32 -3.55
N HIS A 59 21.53 -19.06 -3.01
CA HIS A 59 22.24 -20.10 -3.73
C HIS A 59 21.36 -21.31 -4.12
N SER A 60 20.22 -21.50 -3.45
CA SER A 60 19.25 -22.55 -3.81
C SER A 60 18.71 -22.40 -5.24
N PHE A 61 18.81 -21.20 -5.82
CA PHE A 61 18.41 -20.95 -7.19
C PHE A 61 19.28 -21.72 -8.20
N ALA A 62 20.60 -21.76 -7.99
CA ALA A 62 21.50 -22.51 -8.87
C ALA A 62 21.21 -24.02 -8.82
N TRP A 63 20.76 -24.53 -7.68
CA TRP A 63 20.29 -25.92 -7.53
C TRP A 63 18.97 -26.14 -8.27
N ALA A 64 18.03 -25.20 -8.16
CA ALA A 64 16.75 -25.27 -8.83
C ALA A 64 16.88 -25.24 -10.37
N THR A 65 17.82 -24.47 -10.92
CA THR A 65 18.06 -24.37 -12.36
C THR A 65 18.98 -25.44 -12.93
N GLY A 66 19.58 -26.31 -12.10
CA GLY A 66 20.53 -27.35 -12.55
C GLY A 66 21.90 -26.82 -12.99
N SER A 67 22.17 -25.54 -12.74
CA SER A 67 23.41 -24.82 -13.03
C SER A 67 24.65 -25.54 -12.44
N ASP A 68 24.55 -26.06 -11.22
CA ASP A 68 25.65 -26.78 -10.57
C ASP A 68 25.96 -28.15 -11.20
N ALA A 69 24.93 -28.87 -11.67
CA ALA A 69 25.10 -30.16 -12.33
C ALA A 69 25.66 -30.01 -13.76
N HIS A 70 25.17 -29.00 -14.49
CA HIS A 70 25.65 -28.68 -15.83
C HIS A 70 27.09 -28.15 -15.81
N SER A 71 27.42 -27.32 -14.81
CA SER A 71 28.78 -26.82 -14.59
C SER A 71 29.76 -27.94 -14.25
N LYS A 72 29.36 -28.92 -13.42
CA LYS A 72 30.22 -30.06 -13.05
C LYS A 72 30.45 -31.04 -14.20
N ALA A 73 29.46 -31.26 -15.07
CA ALA A 73 29.56 -32.17 -16.20
C ALA A 73 30.45 -31.67 -17.36
N HIS A 74 30.71 -30.36 -17.44
CA HIS A 74 31.48 -29.73 -18.53
C HIS A 74 32.88 -29.23 -18.09
N LEU A 75 33.37 -29.64 -16.91
CA LEU A 75 34.71 -29.31 -16.37
C LEU A 75 35.86 -30.11 -17.02
N GLY A 76 35.74 -30.42 -18.30
CA GLY A 76 36.85 -30.91 -19.12
C GLY A 76 37.75 -29.76 -19.60
N GLY A 77 38.53 -29.14 -18.71
CA GLY A 77 39.82 -28.58 -19.12
C GLY A 77 39.98 -27.07 -19.37
N THR A 78 39.17 -26.16 -18.82
CA THR A 78 39.51 -24.72 -18.87
C THR A 78 39.31 -24.01 -17.52
N THR A 79 40.40 -23.47 -16.99
CA THR A 79 40.49 -22.66 -15.74
C THR A 79 39.90 -21.25 -15.87
N ALA A 80 39.23 -20.93 -16.98
CA ALA A 80 38.37 -19.76 -17.11
C ALA A 80 36.92 -20.20 -16.84
N PHE A 81 36.56 -20.32 -15.56
CA PHE A 81 35.17 -20.42 -15.12
C PHE A 81 34.39 -19.24 -15.70
N SER A 82 33.60 -19.48 -16.75
CA SER A 82 32.83 -18.42 -17.40
C SER A 82 31.91 -17.77 -16.38
N GLN A 83 32.04 -16.46 -16.20
CA GLN A 83 31.20 -15.60 -15.36
C GLN A 83 29.75 -15.46 -15.89
N LEU A 84 29.21 -16.49 -16.57
CA LEU A 84 28.04 -16.41 -17.45
C LEU A 84 27.05 -17.58 -17.26
N ASP A 85 26.98 -18.17 -16.07
CA ASP A 85 25.84 -19.03 -15.72
C ASP A 85 24.68 -18.17 -15.21
N PHE A 86 23.53 -18.24 -15.88
CA PHE A 86 22.32 -17.48 -15.54
C PHE A 86 21.96 -17.62 -14.06
N GLY A 87 22.07 -18.83 -13.49
CA GLY A 87 21.73 -19.09 -12.10
C GLY A 87 22.58 -18.27 -11.13
N ARG A 88 23.91 -18.25 -11.36
CA ARG A 88 24.87 -17.50 -10.53
C ARG A 88 24.78 -16.00 -10.74
N ALA A 89 24.53 -15.57 -11.98
CA ALA A 89 24.34 -14.16 -12.29
C ALA A 89 23.07 -13.61 -11.60
N PHE A 90 21.96 -14.35 -11.65
CA PHE A 90 20.72 -13.91 -11.03
C PHE A 90 20.81 -13.95 -9.49
N ASP A 91 21.41 -14.99 -8.91
CA ASP A 91 21.74 -15.05 -7.49
C ASP A 91 22.55 -13.81 -7.04
N LYS A 92 23.61 -13.44 -7.79
CA LYS A 92 24.41 -12.25 -7.47
C LYS A 92 23.61 -10.95 -7.52
N VAL A 93 22.70 -10.80 -8.47
CA VAL A 93 21.77 -9.65 -8.54
C VAL A 93 20.88 -9.61 -7.30
N MET A 94 20.31 -10.75 -6.90
CA MET A 94 19.44 -10.85 -5.73
C MET A 94 20.18 -10.52 -4.42
N GLN A 95 21.39 -11.05 -4.23
CA GLN A 95 22.25 -10.67 -3.10
C GLN A 95 22.55 -9.18 -3.11
N THR A 96 22.95 -8.62 -4.26
CA THR A 96 23.31 -7.20 -4.37
C THR A 96 22.12 -6.28 -4.09
N ALA A 97 20.92 -6.68 -4.50
CA ALA A 97 19.67 -5.98 -4.18
C ALA A 97 19.37 -6.02 -2.67
N ASN A 98 19.74 -7.11 -1.99
CA ASN A 98 19.57 -7.30 -0.55
C ASN A 98 20.86 -7.03 0.25
N TRP A 99 21.65 -6.01 -0.12
CA TRP A 99 22.87 -5.58 0.60
C TRP A 99 24.00 -6.62 0.77
N GLY A 100 24.05 -7.62 -0.11
CA GLY A 100 25.04 -8.69 -0.07
C GLY A 100 24.64 -9.86 0.83
N GLU A 101 23.43 -9.86 1.38
CA GLU A 101 22.90 -10.98 2.16
C GLU A 101 22.64 -12.20 1.25
N THR A 102 22.99 -13.38 1.76
CA THR A 102 22.78 -14.68 1.09
C THR A 102 21.51 -15.39 1.58
N HIS A 103 20.91 -14.89 2.67
CA HIS A 103 19.64 -15.34 3.20
C HIS A 103 18.60 -14.23 3.12
N GLY A 104 17.45 -14.59 2.57
CA GLY A 104 16.33 -13.71 2.30
C GLY A 104 16.50 -12.90 1.02
N ILE A 105 15.36 -12.54 0.43
CA ILE A 105 15.29 -11.66 -0.73
C ILE A 105 14.35 -10.48 -0.45
N CYS A 106 14.53 -9.38 -1.19
CA CYS A 106 13.67 -8.20 -1.04
C CYS A 106 12.21 -8.54 -1.34
N VAL A 107 11.30 -8.09 -0.48
CA VAL A 107 9.84 -8.24 -0.70
C VAL A 107 9.34 -7.04 -1.50
N GLY A 108 8.58 -7.29 -2.56
CA GLY A 108 7.97 -6.26 -3.40
C GLY A 108 8.40 -6.31 -4.86
N PRO A 109 9.72 -6.35 -5.19
CA PRO A 109 10.16 -6.43 -6.58
C PRO A 109 9.66 -7.70 -7.28
N GLU A 110 9.19 -7.57 -8.53
CA GLU A 110 8.68 -8.72 -9.28
C GLU A 110 9.78 -9.76 -9.57
N ALA A 111 11.00 -9.29 -9.83
CA ALA A 111 12.15 -10.18 -10.01
C ALA A 111 12.35 -11.12 -8.81
N SER A 112 12.09 -10.64 -7.59
CA SER A 112 12.16 -11.45 -6.37
C SER A 112 11.05 -12.51 -6.33
N ARG A 113 9.85 -12.22 -6.84
CA ARG A 113 8.78 -13.21 -6.96
C ARG A 113 9.09 -14.29 -7.98
N ILE A 114 9.61 -13.92 -9.15
CA ILE A 114 10.04 -14.87 -10.19
C ILE A 114 11.14 -15.77 -9.64
N PHE A 115 12.10 -15.19 -8.93
CA PHE A 115 13.20 -15.93 -8.31
C PHE A 115 12.70 -16.97 -7.30
N ALA A 116 11.78 -16.57 -6.41
CA ALA A 116 11.14 -17.49 -5.46
C ALA A 116 10.34 -18.59 -6.18
N GLU A 117 9.52 -18.21 -7.17
CA GLU A 117 8.65 -19.14 -7.89
C GLU A 117 9.42 -20.27 -8.59
N ILE A 118 10.60 -19.99 -9.17
CA ILE A 118 11.46 -21.01 -9.77
C ILE A 118 11.95 -22.02 -8.72
N ILE A 119 12.34 -21.55 -7.54
CA ILE A 119 12.77 -22.41 -6.43
C ILE A 119 11.58 -23.29 -5.97
N PHE A 120 10.41 -22.70 -5.78
CA PHE A 120 9.24 -23.45 -5.33
C PHE A 120 8.73 -24.45 -6.37
N GLN A 121 8.85 -24.17 -7.67
CA GLN A 121 8.55 -25.17 -8.72
C GLN A 121 9.45 -26.40 -8.62
N LYS A 122 10.72 -26.23 -8.22
CA LYS A 122 11.61 -27.37 -7.97
C LYS A 122 11.11 -28.21 -6.79
N PHE A 123 10.63 -27.58 -5.72
CA PHE A 123 10.01 -28.29 -4.59
C PHE A 123 8.71 -28.97 -5.00
N ASP A 124 7.86 -28.32 -5.79
CA ASP A 124 6.60 -28.88 -6.30
C ASP A 124 6.86 -30.20 -7.06
N LEU A 125 7.89 -30.22 -7.93
CA LEU A 125 8.29 -31.44 -8.66
C LEU A 125 8.77 -32.56 -7.74
N GLU A 126 9.55 -32.23 -6.70
CA GLU A 126 10.03 -33.22 -5.74
C GLU A 126 8.91 -33.76 -4.85
N ILE A 127 7.95 -32.91 -4.45
CA ILE A 127 6.74 -33.33 -3.75
C ILE A 127 5.98 -34.36 -4.59
N VAL A 128 5.69 -34.05 -5.87
CA VAL A 128 4.99 -34.98 -6.76
C VAL A 128 5.73 -36.32 -6.89
N ASN A 129 7.05 -36.29 -7.02
CA ASN A 129 7.89 -37.49 -7.09
C ASN A 129 7.82 -38.34 -5.81
N ARG A 130 7.88 -37.72 -4.63
CA ARG A 130 7.77 -38.42 -3.34
C ARG A 130 6.38 -39.00 -3.10
N LEU A 131 5.33 -38.24 -3.42
CA LEU A 131 3.94 -38.71 -3.32
C LEU A 131 3.72 -39.96 -4.18
N HIS A 132 4.26 -39.97 -5.41
CA HIS A 132 4.20 -41.14 -6.28
C HIS A 132 4.94 -42.35 -5.67
N LYS A 133 6.11 -42.15 -5.07
CA LYS A 133 6.90 -43.22 -4.42
C LYS A 133 6.19 -43.86 -3.23
N ILE A 134 5.37 -43.10 -2.49
CA ILE A 134 4.56 -43.61 -1.36
C ILE A 134 3.19 -44.16 -1.79
N GLY A 135 2.95 -44.28 -3.11
CA GLY A 135 1.75 -44.91 -3.66
C GLY A 135 0.52 -44.01 -3.78
N LEU A 136 0.65 -42.70 -3.52
CA LEU A 136 -0.43 -41.74 -3.73
C LEU A 136 -0.51 -41.36 -5.20
N ARG A 137 -1.62 -41.77 -5.84
CA ARG A 137 -1.88 -41.48 -7.25
C ARG A 137 -2.44 -40.07 -7.44
N PRO A 138 -2.20 -39.41 -8.59
CA PRO A 138 -2.76 -38.08 -8.88
C PRO A 138 -4.29 -37.99 -8.81
N ASP A 139 -5.02 -39.11 -8.93
CA ASP A 139 -6.50 -39.13 -8.83
C ASP A 139 -7.02 -39.13 -7.38
N ASN A 140 -6.12 -39.25 -6.39
CA ASN A 140 -6.46 -39.32 -4.96
C ASN A 140 -6.33 -37.96 -4.26
N TYR A 141 -5.65 -37.01 -4.87
CA TYR A 141 -5.43 -35.68 -4.30
C TYR A 141 -5.31 -34.61 -5.39
N GLU A 142 -5.54 -33.36 -5.00
CA GLU A 142 -5.13 -32.20 -5.80
C GLU A 142 -4.37 -31.23 -4.90
N ILE A 143 -3.18 -30.79 -5.32
CA ILE A 143 -2.41 -29.77 -4.62
C ILE A 143 -2.35 -28.53 -5.49
N LEU A 144 -2.76 -27.39 -4.92
CA LEU A 144 -2.60 -26.08 -5.55
C LEU A 144 -1.71 -25.22 -4.68
N ARG A 145 -0.79 -24.47 -5.30
CA ARG A 145 0.05 -23.50 -4.61
C ARG A 145 -0.24 -22.09 -5.12
N TYR A 146 -0.40 -21.15 -4.21
CA TYR A 146 -0.48 -19.72 -4.49
C TYR A 146 0.63 -19.02 -3.71
N VAL A 147 1.75 -18.72 -4.38
CA VAL A 147 2.97 -18.21 -3.73
C VAL A 147 3.44 -19.19 -2.65
N ASP A 148 3.25 -18.86 -1.37
CA ASP A 148 3.61 -19.63 -0.18
C ASP A 148 2.43 -20.39 0.47
N ASP A 149 1.21 -20.17 -0.01
CA ASP A 149 0.02 -20.91 0.44
C ASP A 149 -0.15 -22.20 -0.36
N TYR A 150 -0.18 -23.35 0.31
CA TYR A 150 -0.60 -24.64 -0.28
C TYR A 150 -2.04 -24.97 0.10
N PHE A 151 -2.79 -25.49 -0.86
CA PHE A 151 -4.14 -26.03 -0.74
C PHE A 151 -4.11 -27.51 -1.11
N ILE A 152 -4.32 -28.37 -0.13
CA ILE A 152 -4.24 -29.82 -0.26
C ILE A 152 -5.67 -30.36 -0.20
N PHE A 153 -6.15 -30.91 -1.30
CA PHE A 153 -7.48 -31.50 -1.41
C PHE A 153 -7.39 -33.02 -1.46
N THR A 154 -8.20 -33.72 -0.67
CA THR A 154 -8.26 -35.19 -0.65
C THR A 154 -9.69 -35.70 -0.48
N ARG A 155 -9.92 -36.98 -0.81
CA ARG A 155 -11.17 -37.68 -0.50
C ARG A 155 -11.15 -38.32 0.89
N GLU A 156 -9.97 -38.73 1.34
CA GLU A 156 -9.74 -39.35 2.62
C GLU A 156 -8.90 -38.45 3.52
N ASP A 157 -9.29 -38.38 4.79
CA ASP A 157 -8.57 -37.63 5.82
C ASP A 157 -7.15 -38.20 6.01
N SER A 158 -7.00 -39.54 5.93
CA SER A 158 -5.69 -40.19 6.11
C SER A 158 -4.63 -39.78 5.09
N ASP A 159 -5.03 -39.36 3.89
CA ASP A 159 -4.11 -38.94 2.84
C ASP A 159 -3.63 -37.50 3.04
N ILE A 160 -4.40 -36.67 3.74
CA ILE A 160 -4.07 -35.26 3.95
C ILE A 160 -2.83 -35.09 4.83
N ASP A 161 -2.70 -35.93 5.85
CA ASP A 161 -1.53 -35.95 6.75
C ASP A 161 -0.29 -36.47 6.03
N LYS A 162 -0.43 -37.56 5.24
CA LYS A 162 0.67 -38.10 4.43
C LYS A 162 1.22 -37.04 3.48
N ILE A 163 0.34 -36.33 2.78
CA ILE A 163 0.74 -35.28 1.83
C ILE A 163 1.38 -34.10 2.56
N SER A 164 0.80 -33.67 3.68
CA SER A 164 1.35 -32.56 4.48
C SER A 164 2.76 -32.86 4.98
N ASN A 165 3.02 -34.10 5.40
CA ASN A 165 4.34 -34.54 5.85
C ASN A 165 5.36 -34.50 4.71
N VAL A 166 5.01 -35.02 3.52
CA VAL A 166 5.90 -34.94 2.35
C VAL A 166 6.22 -33.49 1.98
N ILE A 167 5.22 -32.60 1.98
CA ILE A 167 5.44 -31.17 1.74
C ILE A 167 6.39 -30.59 2.80
N SER A 168 6.17 -30.90 4.07
CA SER A 168 7.01 -30.41 5.17
C SER A 168 8.45 -30.89 5.05
N GLU A 169 8.69 -32.16 4.69
CA GLU A 169 10.02 -32.72 4.50
C GLU A 169 10.77 -32.05 3.35
N VAL A 170 10.14 -31.90 2.19
CA VAL A 170 10.75 -31.26 1.02
C VAL A 170 11.07 -29.79 1.31
N LEU A 171 10.16 -29.08 1.97
CA LEU A 171 10.41 -27.69 2.37
C LEU A 171 11.54 -27.56 3.40
N ALA A 172 11.63 -28.49 4.36
CA ALA A 172 12.68 -28.50 5.37
C ALA A 172 14.08 -28.68 4.75
N GLU A 173 14.21 -29.52 3.73
CA GLU A 173 15.46 -29.68 2.96
C GLU A 173 15.90 -28.37 2.28
N GLY A 174 14.94 -27.53 1.90
CA GLY A 174 15.17 -26.20 1.34
C GLY A 174 15.38 -25.10 2.38
N GLY A 175 15.37 -25.41 3.68
CA GLY A 175 15.46 -24.42 4.77
C GLY A 175 14.15 -23.70 5.10
N PHE A 176 13.01 -24.23 4.65
CA PHE A 176 11.68 -23.67 4.93
C PHE A 176 10.95 -24.49 5.99
N THR A 177 10.00 -23.86 6.66
CA THR A 177 9.13 -24.52 7.64
C THR A 177 7.68 -24.14 7.41
N LEU A 178 6.75 -25.06 7.67
CA LEU A 178 5.33 -24.76 7.64
C LEU A 178 4.89 -24.02 8.91
N ASN A 179 3.93 -23.11 8.76
CA ASN A 179 3.34 -22.37 9.86
C ASN A 179 2.14 -23.12 10.44
N THR A 180 2.39 -23.95 11.46
CA THR A 180 1.36 -24.77 12.10
C THR A 180 0.22 -23.94 12.70
N ALA A 181 0.50 -22.72 13.18
CA ALA A 181 -0.52 -21.82 13.73
C ALA A 181 -1.49 -21.28 12.67
N LYS A 182 -1.10 -21.30 11.39
CA LYS A 182 -1.97 -20.92 10.27
C LYS A 182 -2.51 -22.10 9.48
N THR A 183 -2.16 -23.33 9.86
CA THR A 183 -2.74 -24.52 9.25
C THR A 183 -4.23 -24.57 9.54
N LYS A 184 -5.05 -24.76 8.51
CA LYS A 184 -6.50 -24.83 8.65
C LYS A 184 -7.06 -26.01 7.88
N ASP A 185 -7.91 -26.77 8.57
CA ASP A 185 -8.60 -27.92 8.03
C ASP A 185 -10.07 -27.60 7.81
N TYR A 186 -10.59 -28.07 6.68
CA TYR A 186 -11.97 -27.89 6.26
C TYR A 186 -12.53 -29.22 5.77
N VAL A 187 -13.80 -29.45 6.09
CA VAL A 187 -14.63 -30.51 5.52
C VAL A 187 -15.72 -29.83 4.72
N THR A 188 -16.05 -30.38 3.54
CA THR A 188 -17.08 -29.82 2.67
C THR A 188 -18.41 -29.56 3.40
N PRO A 189 -19.08 -28.40 3.17
CA PRO A 189 -18.68 -27.32 2.28
C PRO A 189 -17.54 -26.46 2.87
N PHE A 190 -16.57 -26.10 2.03
CA PHE A 190 -15.39 -25.29 2.34
C PHE A 190 -15.77 -23.81 2.52
N THR A 191 -16.48 -23.49 3.60
CA THR A 191 -16.82 -22.10 3.95
C THR A 191 -15.81 -21.53 4.93
N THR A 192 -15.23 -20.37 4.59
CA THR A 192 -14.38 -19.61 5.52
C THR A 192 -15.18 -18.56 6.27
N GLU A 193 -14.83 -18.27 7.52
CA GLU A 193 -15.49 -17.22 8.31
C GLU A 193 -15.46 -15.85 7.60
N ILE A 194 -14.36 -15.54 6.92
CA ILE A 194 -14.20 -14.30 6.16
C ILE A 194 -15.24 -14.22 5.03
N SER A 195 -15.49 -15.33 4.33
CA SER A 195 -16.47 -15.38 3.24
C SER A 195 -17.89 -15.20 3.75
N LEU A 196 -18.22 -15.82 4.89
CA LEU A 196 -19.50 -15.64 5.56
C LEU A 196 -19.72 -14.18 5.98
N LYS A 197 -18.72 -13.57 6.66
CA LYS A 197 -18.78 -12.17 7.11
C LYS A 197 -18.91 -11.20 5.91
N LYS A 198 -18.18 -11.44 4.82
CA LYS A 198 -18.30 -10.67 3.58
C LYS A 198 -19.71 -10.78 2.98
N ALA A 199 -20.29 -11.98 2.95
CA ALA A 199 -21.64 -12.20 2.42
C ALA A 199 -22.70 -11.49 3.27
N MET A 200 -22.61 -11.60 4.60
CA MET A 200 -23.51 -10.92 5.53
C MET A 200 -23.43 -9.39 5.39
N LEU A 201 -22.21 -8.83 5.34
CA LEU A 201 -22.01 -7.40 5.12
C LEU A 201 -22.61 -6.94 3.79
N LYS A 202 -22.41 -7.71 2.71
CA LYS A 202 -22.97 -7.41 1.39
C LYS A 202 -24.51 -7.40 1.40
N VAL A 203 -25.14 -8.30 2.15
CA VAL A 203 -26.60 -8.34 2.34
C VAL A 203 -27.06 -7.10 3.10
N PHE A 204 -26.44 -6.80 4.24
CA PHE A 204 -26.73 -5.60 5.03
C PHE A 204 -26.62 -4.33 4.17
N LEU A 205 -25.50 -4.14 3.45
CA LEU A 205 -25.27 -2.96 2.62
C LEU A 205 -26.26 -2.83 1.45
N LYS A 206 -26.81 -3.93 0.94
CA LYS A 206 -27.88 -3.86 -0.06
C LYS A 206 -29.19 -3.33 0.53
N GLN A 207 -29.50 -3.73 1.76
CA GLN A 207 -30.70 -3.32 2.49
C GLN A 207 -30.57 -1.89 3.02
N SER A 208 -29.43 -1.53 3.59
CA SER A 208 -29.19 -0.23 4.22
C SER A 208 -28.83 0.88 3.22
N LEU A 209 -28.17 0.57 2.11
CA LEU A 209 -27.91 1.52 1.02
C LEU A 209 -28.70 1.17 -0.25
N PRO A 210 -30.04 1.27 -0.27
CA PRO A 210 -30.85 0.91 -1.43
C PRO A 210 -30.83 2.02 -2.50
N PHE A 211 -30.73 1.64 -3.77
CA PHE A 211 -30.66 2.60 -4.88
C PHE A 211 -32.00 3.25 -5.26
N LYS A 212 -33.12 2.74 -4.71
CA LYS A 212 -34.49 3.19 -4.95
C LYS A 212 -35.29 3.09 -3.65
N GLY A 213 -36.48 3.70 -3.60
CA GLY A 213 -37.36 3.65 -2.43
C GLY A 213 -36.97 4.64 -1.33
N LYS A 214 -37.66 4.55 -0.18
CA LYS A 214 -37.38 5.39 1.00
C LYS A 214 -36.00 5.07 1.59
N LEU A 215 -35.40 6.02 2.29
CA LEU A 215 -34.19 5.77 3.07
C LEU A 215 -34.56 4.85 4.25
N PRO A 216 -33.76 3.81 4.52
CA PRO A 216 -33.93 3.02 5.73
C PRO A 216 -33.71 3.87 6.98
N ASN A 217 -34.41 3.53 8.07
CA ASN A 217 -34.24 4.19 9.35
C ASN A 217 -33.18 3.47 10.18
N TYR A 218 -31.91 3.62 9.78
CA TYR A 218 -30.78 3.16 10.58
C TYR A 218 -30.11 4.36 11.24
N ASP A 219 -29.87 4.29 12.54
CA ASP A 219 -29.06 5.28 13.23
C ASP A 219 -27.55 4.99 13.08
N ILE A 220 -26.71 5.96 13.46
CA ILE A 220 -25.25 5.83 13.35
C ILE A 220 -24.68 4.69 14.20
N ARG A 221 -25.32 4.37 15.32
CA ARG A 221 -24.90 3.30 16.23
C ARG A 221 -25.21 1.94 15.61
N GLU A 222 -26.38 1.76 15.03
CA GLU A 222 -26.78 0.54 14.31
C GLU A 222 -25.87 0.28 13.12
N VAL A 223 -25.59 1.32 12.31
CA VAL A 223 -24.60 1.22 11.22
C VAL A 223 -23.25 0.78 11.78
N SER A 224 -22.76 1.42 12.85
CA SER A 224 -21.48 1.09 13.46
C SER A 224 -21.43 -0.36 13.98
N VAL A 225 -22.50 -0.84 14.63
CA VAL A 225 -22.60 -2.21 15.14
C VAL A 225 -22.54 -3.22 14.00
N HIS A 226 -23.28 -3.02 12.92
CA HIS A 226 -23.26 -3.92 11.77
C HIS A 226 -21.90 -3.96 11.06
N LEU A 227 -21.23 -2.80 10.91
CA LEU A 227 -19.89 -2.75 10.32
C LEU A 227 -18.84 -3.43 11.23
N LYS A 228 -18.96 -3.30 12.55
CA LYS A 228 -18.08 -3.98 13.51
C LYS A 228 -18.35 -5.47 13.62
N ALA A 229 -19.60 -5.90 13.52
CA ALA A 229 -19.97 -7.32 13.53
C ALA A 229 -19.28 -8.11 12.41
N ALA A 230 -19.03 -7.47 11.26
CA ALA A 230 -18.26 -8.06 10.17
C ALA A 230 -16.77 -8.33 10.51
N LEU A 231 -16.26 -7.82 11.64
CA LEU A 231 -14.87 -7.97 12.08
C LEU A 231 -14.70 -8.98 13.22
N VAL A 232 -15.75 -9.26 13.99
CA VAL A 232 -15.66 -10.12 15.19
C VAL A 232 -15.14 -11.51 14.83
N GLY A 233 -14.10 -11.98 15.53
CA GLY A 233 -13.47 -13.29 15.29
C GLY A 233 -12.54 -13.34 14.07
N SER A 234 -12.10 -12.20 13.53
CA SER A 234 -11.03 -12.21 12.52
C SER A 234 -9.68 -12.51 13.19
N GLU A 235 -8.88 -13.39 12.59
CA GLU A 235 -7.48 -13.59 13.00
C GLU A 235 -6.58 -12.40 12.60
N ASN A 236 -7.01 -11.59 11.63
CA ASN A 236 -6.28 -10.42 11.15
C ASN A 236 -7.23 -9.22 11.03
N ASP A 237 -7.25 -8.38 12.06
CA ASP A 237 -8.16 -7.24 12.16
C ASP A 237 -7.92 -6.21 11.05
N ALA A 238 -6.67 -5.93 10.68
CA ALA A 238 -6.35 -4.97 9.63
C ALA A 238 -6.87 -5.41 8.25
N GLN A 239 -6.75 -6.71 7.92
CA GLN A 239 -7.26 -7.26 6.66
C GLN A 239 -8.80 -7.27 6.63
N ALA A 240 -9.44 -7.64 7.74
CA ALA A 240 -10.90 -7.63 7.85
C ALA A 240 -11.46 -6.21 7.76
N VAL A 241 -10.84 -5.24 8.44
CA VAL A 241 -11.17 -3.82 8.35
C VAL A 241 -11.03 -3.36 6.90
N GLY A 242 -9.89 -3.62 6.26
CA GLY A 242 -9.66 -3.24 4.87
C GLY A 242 -10.73 -3.79 3.91
N ALA A 243 -11.11 -5.07 4.05
CA ALA A 243 -12.14 -5.70 3.23
C ALA A 243 -13.54 -5.12 3.49
N SER A 244 -13.88 -4.86 4.75
CA SER A 244 -15.13 -4.20 5.13
C SER A 244 -15.24 -2.81 4.50
N LEU A 245 -14.21 -1.97 4.72
CA LEU A 245 -14.17 -0.61 4.18
C LEU A 245 -14.31 -0.57 2.66
N SER A 246 -13.69 -1.50 1.93
CA SER A 246 -13.83 -1.58 0.47
C SER A 246 -15.27 -1.84 0.02
N GLN A 247 -16.02 -2.70 0.72
CA GLN A 247 -17.41 -2.98 0.37
C GLN A 247 -18.31 -1.77 0.63
N VAL A 248 -18.11 -1.10 1.77
CA VAL A 248 -18.86 0.10 2.13
C VAL A 248 -18.55 1.23 1.14
N GLU A 249 -17.27 1.51 0.87
CA GLU A 249 -16.80 2.52 -0.10
C GLU A 249 -17.49 2.35 -1.47
N LEU A 250 -17.38 1.16 -2.06
CA LEU A 250 -17.92 0.88 -3.39
C LEU A 250 -19.45 0.96 -3.46
N ARG A 251 -20.13 0.50 -2.40
CA ARG A 251 -21.60 0.57 -2.34
C ARG A 251 -22.08 2.00 -2.12
N LEU A 252 -21.45 2.73 -1.20
CA LEU A 252 -21.79 4.10 -0.85
C LEU A 252 -21.62 5.04 -2.04
N ARG A 253 -20.50 4.93 -2.78
CA ARG A 253 -20.30 5.69 -4.02
C ARG A 253 -21.45 5.48 -5.00
N LYS A 254 -21.77 4.21 -5.32
CA LYS A 254 -22.88 3.87 -6.22
C LYS A 254 -24.23 4.35 -5.71
N PHE A 255 -24.44 4.34 -4.39
CA PHE A 255 -25.66 4.82 -3.76
C PHE A 255 -25.82 6.34 -3.94
N LEU A 256 -24.78 7.12 -3.63
CA LEU A 256 -24.75 8.57 -3.79
C LEU A 256 -24.94 8.98 -5.26
N THR A 257 -24.15 8.42 -6.19
CA THR A 257 -24.25 8.74 -7.62
C THR A 257 -25.64 8.45 -8.20
N LYS A 258 -26.35 7.43 -7.71
CA LYS A 258 -27.68 7.08 -8.21
C LYS A 258 -28.83 7.85 -7.57
N ARG A 259 -28.63 8.38 -6.35
CA ARG A 259 -29.69 9.03 -5.57
C ARG A 259 -29.59 10.54 -5.55
N ALA A 260 -28.39 11.11 -5.38
CA ALA A 260 -28.21 12.56 -5.28
C ALA A 260 -28.83 13.32 -6.47
N PRO A 261 -28.65 12.91 -7.75
CA PRO A 261 -29.27 13.60 -8.89
C PRO A 261 -30.81 13.56 -8.92
N LYS A 262 -31.44 12.74 -8.10
CA LYS A 262 -32.91 12.56 -8.07
C LYS A 262 -33.59 13.35 -6.97
N CYS A 263 -32.86 13.88 -5.98
CA CYS A 263 -33.44 14.70 -4.93
C CYS A 263 -33.91 16.03 -5.54
N LYS A 264 -35.17 16.40 -5.27
CA LYS A 264 -35.81 17.62 -5.80
C LYS A 264 -35.90 18.74 -4.77
N ASP A 265 -35.71 18.41 -3.51
CA ASP A 265 -35.88 19.31 -2.38
C ASP A 265 -34.69 19.20 -1.42
N VAL A 266 -34.42 20.29 -0.72
CA VAL A 266 -33.27 20.44 0.18
C VAL A 266 -33.37 19.48 1.36
N GLU A 267 -34.58 19.26 1.87
CA GLU A 267 -34.81 18.36 3.00
C GLU A 267 -34.41 16.92 2.68
N LYS A 268 -34.78 16.38 1.51
CA LYS A 268 -34.33 15.04 1.08
C LYS A 268 -32.85 15.01 0.75
N ALA A 269 -32.28 16.10 0.23
CA ALA A 269 -30.85 16.18 0.00
C ALA A 269 -30.06 16.16 1.31
N ARG A 270 -30.51 16.93 2.31
CA ARG A 270 -29.95 16.94 3.68
C ARG A 270 -30.09 15.57 4.35
N ALA A 271 -31.28 14.98 4.31
CA ALA A 271 -31.51 13.64 4.87
C ALA A 271 -30.64 12.57 4.17
N LEU A 272 -30.46 12.65 2.85
CA LEU A 272 -29.56 11.75 2.12
C LEU A 272 -28.09 11.96 2.52
N SER A 273 -27.67 13.22 2.67
CA SER A 273 -26.32 13.60 3.09
C SER A 273 -26.01 13.09 4.50
N GLU A 274 -26.87 13.38 5.47
CA GLU A 274 -26.73 12.92 6.86
C GLU A 274 -26.74 11.38 6.96
N TYR A 275 -27.63 10.74 6.19
CA TYR A 275 -27.68 9.29 6.14
C TYR A 275 -26.38 8.70 5.58
N ALA A 276 -25.88 9.23 4.46
CA ALA A 276 -24.61 8.80 3.89
C ALA A 276 -23.42 9.06 4.83
N TRP A 277 -23.44 10.19 5.54
CA TRP A 277 -22.44 10.55 6.54
C TRP A 277 -22.36 9.50 7.66
N SER A 278 -23.48 8.93 8.11
CA SER A 278 -23.46 7.89 9.15
C SER A 278 -22.57 6.67 8.79
N PHE A 279 -22.48 6.32 7.50
CA PHE A 279 -21.59 5.27 6.99
C PHE A 279 -20.14 5.74 6.93
N VAL A 280 -19.87 6.93 6.38
CA VAL A 280 -18.51 7.49 6.28
C VAL A 280 -17.90 7.69 7.67
N HIS A 281 -18.70 8.22 8.61
CA HIS A 281 -18.33 8.36 10.00
C HIS A 281 -18.01 6.99 10.61
N SER A 282 -18.88 5.99 10.44
CA SER A 282 -18.63 4.65 10.96
C SER A 282 -17.37 4.01 10.35
N MET A 283 -17.12 4.23 9.05
CA MET A 283 -15.88 3.83 8.37
C MET A 283 -14.65 4.48 8.98
N LEU A 284 -14.68 5.78 9.26
CA LEU A 284 -13.58 6.51 9.88
C LEU A 284 -13.24 5.92 11.25
N TYR A 285 -14.23 5.71 12.12
CA TYR A 285 -14.00 5.16 13.46
C TYR A 285 -13.55 3.70 13.43
N GLN A 286 -14.05 2.91 12.47
CA GLN A 286 -13.57 1.56 12.23
C GLN A 286 -12.08 1.57 11.81
N TYR A 287 -11.70 2.46 10.89
CA TYR A 287 -10.30 2.65 10.49
C TYR A 287 -9.42 3.10 11.65
N LEU A 288 -9.83 4.10 12.43
CA LEU A 288 -9.03 4.66 13.53
C LEU A 288 -8.78 3.66 14.67
N SER A 289 -9.55 2.56 14.71
CA SER A 289 -9.30 1.45 15.64
C SER A 289 -8.10 0.59 15.22
N HIS A 290 -7.87 0.44 13.91
CA HIS A 290 -6.77 -0.36 13.33
C HIS A 290 -6.19 0.35 12.09
N PRO A 291 -5.42 1.45 12.29
CA PRO A 291 -4.88 2.22 11.18
C PRO A 291 -3.97 1.36 10.29
N SER A 292 -4.12 1.55 8.99
CA SER A 292 -3.22 1.03 7.95
C SER A 292 -3.33 1.88 6.70
N VAL A 293 -2.22 2.05 5.98
CA VAL A 293 -2.16 2.81 4.71
C VAL A 293 -3.27 2.39 3.74
N SER A 294 -3.43 1.08 3.54
CA SER A 294 -4.47 0.55 2.64
C SER A 294 -5.89 0.95 3.07
N SER A 295 -6.16 1.00 4.38
CA SER A 295 -7.47 1.39 4.91
C SER A 295 -7.67 2.91 4.89
N ALA A 296 -6.62 3.69 5.16
CA ALA A 296 -6.63 5.14 5.05
C ALA A 296 -7.04 5.58 3.64
N MET A 297 -6.48 4.98 2.59
CA MET A 297 -6.86 5.25 1.19
C MET A 297 -8.35 5.00 0.91
N LYS A 298 -8.97 3.99 1.52
CA LYS A 298 -10.40 3.69 1.35
C LYS A 298 -11.27 4.73 2.05
N VAL A 299 -10.90 5.14 3.26
CA VAL A 299 -11.61 6.17 4.02
C VAL A 299 -11.47 7.53 3.36
N VAL A 300 -10.27 7.91 2.90
CA VAL A 300 -10.02 9.16 2.18
C VAL A 300 -10.84 9.23 0.89
N ARG A 301 -10.90 8.13 0.12
CA ARG A 301 -11.78 8.06 -1.07
C ARG A 301 -13.26 8.17 -0.71
N ALA A 302 -13.71 7.51 0.36
CA ALA A 302 -15.11 7.61 0.79
C ALA A 302 -15.48 9.03 1.27
N LEU A 303 -14.59 9.71 2.01
CA LEU A 303 -14.74 11.10 2.43
C LEU A 303 -14.78 12.05 1.21
N ARG A 304 -13.89 11.81 0.23
CA ARG A 304 -13.85 12.54 -1.03
C ARG A 304 -15.13 12.36 -1.85
N ASP A 305 -15.57 11.12 -2.04
CA ASP A 305 -16.81 10.79 -2.76
C ASP A 305 -18.03 11.44 -2.09
N PHE A 306 -18.07 11.40 -0.75
CA PHE A 306 -19.10 12.03 0.05
C PHE A 306 -19.14 13.54 -0.18
N ARG A 307 -17.99 14.22 -0.08
CA ARG A 307 -17.91 15.66 -0.35
C ARG A 307 -18.33 16.00 -1.78
N ARG A 308 -17.81 15.29 -2.80
CA ARG A 308 -18.19 15.52 -4.20
C ARG A 308 -19.68 15.24 -4.46
N SER A 309 -20.32 14.38 -3.67
CA SER A 309 -21.76 14.09 -3.84
C SER A 309 -22.67 15.31 -3.65
N SER A 310 -22.23 16.33 -2.89
CA SER A 310 -22.92 17.62 -2.77
C SER A 310 -23.07 18.35 -4.12
N LYS A 311 -22.15 18.13 -5.08
CA LYS A 311 -22.23 18.68 -6.43
C LYS A 311 -23.17 17.89 -7.37
N LEU A 312 -23.64 16.71 -6.94
CA LEU A 312 -24.46 15.82 -7.78
C LEU A 312 -25.97 16.12 -7.73
N TYR A 313 -26.41 17.05 -6.88
CA TYR A 313 -27.82 17.38 -6.69
C TYR A 313 -28.40 18.28 -7.80
N ALA A 314 -28.43 17.77 -9.03
CA ALA A 314 -28.73 18.52 -10.26
C ALA A 314 -30.10 19.24 -10.32
N LYS A 315 -31.01 19.02 -9.38
CA LYS A 315 -32.36 19.61 -9.37
C LYS A 315 -32.57 20.67 -8.28
N LEU A 316 -31.55 20.94 -7.47
CA LEU A 316 -31.60 21.95 -6.41
C LEU A 316 -31.27 23.33 -6.96
N SER A 317 -31.75 24.37 -6.27
CA SER A 317 -31.33 25.74 -6.57
C SER A 317 -29.86 25.97 -6.19
N PRO A 318 -29.17 26.97 -6.77
CA PRO A 318 -27.79 27.29 -6.40
C PRO A 318 -27.59 27.57 -4.90
N ARG A 319 -28.56 28.24 -4.25
CA ARG A 319 -28.54 28.52 -2.81
C ARG A 319 -28.62 27.25 -1.97
N ASP A 320 -29.47 26.32 -2.40
CA ASP A 320 -29.65 25.05 -1.70
C ASP A 320 -28.42 24.15 -1.88
N LEU A 321 -27.82 24.16 -3.07
CA LEU A 321 -26.55 23.49 -3.34
C LEU A 321 -25.46 24.00 -2.41
N GLN A 322 -25.28 25.33 -2.29
CA GLN A 322 -24.32 25.92 -1.35
C GLN A 322 -24.55 25.47 0.10
N THR A 323 -25.82 25.35 0.51
CA THR A 323 -26.16 24.88 1.86
C THR A 323 -25.72 23.43 2.08
N ILE A 324 -25.93 22.55 1.10
CA ILE A 324 -25.50 21.15 1.17
C ILE A 324 -23.98 21.02 1.07
N GLU A 325 -23.33 21.84 0.24
CA GLU A 325 -21.88 21.90 0.13
C GLU A 325 -21.23 22.33 1.44
N TYR A 326 -21.74 23.39 2.07
CA TYR A 326 -21.27 23.86 3.37
C TYR A 326 -21.42 22.78 4.45
N GLN A 327 -22.57 22.09 4.50
CA GLN A 327 -22.75 20.97 5.43
C GLN A 327 -21.76 19.83 5.18
N ALA A 328 -21.49 19.51 3.91
CA ALA A 328 -20.52 18.47 3.56
C ALA A 328 -19.08 18.87 3.92
N ASP A 329 -18.73 20.15 3.80
CA ASP A 329 -17.44 20.70 4.26
C ASP A 329 -17.27 20.56 5.76
N GLU A 330 -18.28 20.92 6.55
CA GLU A 330 -18.24 20.80 8.02
C GLU A 330 -18.01 19.35 8.47
N PHE A 331 -18.72 18.40 7.84
CA PHE A 331 -18.50 16.98 8.11
C PHE A 331 -17.08 16.53 7.71
N LEU A 332 -16.61 16.95 6.53
CA LEU A 332 -15.28 16.58 6.06
C LEU A 332 -14.18 17.17 6.96
N HIS A 333 -14.32 18.43 7.37
CA HIS A 333 -13.43 19.12 8.30
C HIS A 333 -13.33 18.36 9.62
N PHE A 334 -14.48 18.01 10.21
CA PHE A 334 -14.53 17.20 11.43
C PHE A 334 -13.77 15.88 11.27
N ALA A 335 -14.04 15.11 10.20
CA ALA A 335 -13.41 13.82 9.98
C ALA A 335 -11.89 13.92 9.80
N VAL A 336 -11.43 14.85 8.97
CA VAL A 336 -10.01 15.01 8.66
C VAL A 336 -9.24 15.49 9.89
N THR A 337 -9.77 16.50 10.60
CA THR A 337 -9.18 17.00 11.85
C THR A 337 -9.08 15.88 12.89
N ARG A 338 -10.16 15.12 13.09
CA ARG A 338 -10.19 14.00 14.04
C ARG A 338 -9.21 12.90 13.67
N ALA A 339 -9.10 12.57 12.37
CA ALA A 339 -8.17 11.57 11.87
C ALA A 339 -6.72 11.98 12.16
N ILE A 340 -6.33 13.20 11.79
CA ILE A 340 -4.97 13.70 11.99
C ILE A 340 -4.64 13.74 13.49
N GLN A 341 -5.51 14.31 14.33
CA GLN A 341 -5.30 14.36 15.80
C GLN A 341 -5.08 12.97 16.41
N ARG A 342 -5.81 11.95 15.95
CA ARG A 342 -5.64 10.58 16.42
C ARG A 342 -4.33 9.98 15.92
N LEU A 343 -4.04 10.11 14.61
CA LEU A 343 -2.91 9.46 13.95
C LEU A 343 -1.57 10.06 14.34
N VAL A 344 -1.49 11.35 14.67
CA VAL A 344 -0.21 11.97 15.12
C VAL A 344 0.41 11.19 16.29
N ASN A 345 -0.42 10.61 17.15
CA ASN A 345 0.01 9.84 18.33
C ASN A 345 0.20 8.34 18.04
N VAL A 346 -0.02 7.87 16.81
CA VAL A 346 0.14 6.46 16.43
C VAL A 346 1.54 6.25 15.83
N PRO A 347 2.38 5.37 16.39
CA PRO A 347 3.67 5.01 15.80
C PRO A 347 3.53 4.44 14.39
N GLY A 348 4.30 4.93 13.41
CA GLY A 348 4.34 4.40 12.05
C GLY A 348 3.21 4.85 11.11
N SER A 349 2.39 5.83 11.49
CA SER A 349 1.26 6.31 10.68
C SER A 349 1.57 7.54 9.83
N GLU A 350 2.84 7.77 9.49
CA GLU A 350 3.28 8.97 8.76
C GLU A 350 2.64 9.03 7.36
N VAL A 351 2.53 7.88 6.69
CA VAL A 351 1.93 7.80 5.35
C VAL A 351 0.42 8.05 5.40
N GLU A 352 -0.26 7.54 6.42
CA GLU A 352 -1.67 7.78 6.67
C GLU A 352 -1.94 9.28 6.90
N LEU A 353 -1.09 9.95 7.68
CA LEU A 353 -1.17 11.41 7.87
C LEU A 353 -1.03 12.17 6.55
N CYS A 354 -0.12 11.75 5.67
CA CYS A 354 0.02 12.34 4.33
C CYS A 354 -1.28 12.27 3.53
N HIS A 355 -1.99 11.14 3.56
CA HIS A 355 -3.26 10.98 2.85
C HIS A 355 -4.35 11.95 3.34
N PHE A 356 -4.47 12.14 4.66
CA PHE A 356 -5.45 13.07 5.22
C PHE A 356 -5.07 14.54 4.98
N LEU A 357 -3.78 14.90 5.05
CA LEU A 357 -3.31 16.25 4.70
C LEU A 357 -3.52 16.55 3.21
N SER A 358 -3.31 15.57 2.34
CA SER A 358 -3.56 15.72 0.90
C SER A 358 -5.04 15.94 0.62
N LEU A 359 -5.93 15.20 1.30
CA LEU A 359 -7.38 15.40 1.20
C LEU A 359 -7.79 16.79 1.70
N ALA A 360 -7.19 17.28 2.80
CA ALA A 360 -7.43 18.62 3.32
C ALA A 360 -7.04 19.70 2.31
N SER A 361 -5.88 19.54 1.68
CA SER A 361 -5.39 20.44 0.63
C SER A 361 -6.32 20.45 -0.58
N ALA A 362 -6.63 19.28 -1.14
CA ALA A 362 -7.51 19.14 -2.32
C ALA A 362 -8.96 19.58 -2.07
N SER A 363 -9.40 19.57 -0.81
CA SER A 363 -10.74 20.03 -0.42
C SER A 363 -10.76 21.45 0.16
N ASN A 364 -9.62 22.17 0.08
CA ASN A 364 -9.45 23.53 0.59
C ASN A 364 -9.84 23.71 2.08
N LEU A 365 -9.72 22.68 2.92
CA LEU A 365 -10.22 22.71 4.31
C LEU A 365 -9.30 23.50 5.22
N ASP A 366 -9.80 24.48 5.96
CA ASP A 366 -8.96 25.24 6.89
C ASP A 366 -8.72 24.52 8.23
N LEU A 367 -7.57 23.85 8.34
CA LEU A 367 -7.09 23.22 9.57
C LEU A 367 -6.42 24.19 10.57
N SER A 368 -6.28 25.48 10.26
CA SER A 368 -5.56 26.43 11.14
C SER A 368 -6.26 26.65 12.50
N GLY A 369 -7.58 26.56 12.53
CA GLY A 369 -8.39 26.66 13.75
C GLY A 369 -8.32 25.43 14.67
N ALA A 370 -7.70 24.33 14.23
CA ALA A 370 -7.55 23.12 15.05
C ALA A 370 -6.45 23.32 16.10
N SER A 371 -6.83 23.73 17.31
CA SER A 371 -5.91 24.01 18.41
C SER A 371 -4.92 22.86 18.64
N GLY A 372 -3.63 23.18 18.69
CA GLY A 372 -2.56 22.22 18.98
C GLY A 372 -2.11 21.35 17.80
N LEU A 373 -2.81 21.35 16.65
CA LEU A 373 -2.53 20.42 15.54
C LEU A 373 -1.11 20.58 14.98
N VAL A 374 -0.69 21.82 14.69
CA VAL A 374 0.66 22.11 14.21
C VAL A 374 1.71 21.72 15.24
N VAL A 375 1.41 21.92 16.53
CA VAL A 375 2.31 21.56 17.63
C VAL A 375 2.53 20.06 17.68
N SER A 376 1.44 19.28 17.58
CA SER A 376 1.52 17.82 17.60
C SER A 376 2.24 17.28 16.35
N LEU A 377 1.97 17.82 15.16
CA LEU A 377 2.67 17.44 13.93
C LEU A 377 4.16 17.79 13.99
N ALA A 378 4.51 18.97 14.51
CA ALA A 378 5.90 19.37 14.74
C ALA A 378 6.61 18.40 15.70
N GLY A 379 5.97 18.05 16.82
CA GLY A 379 6.50 17.06 17.76
C GLY A 379 6.70 15.68 17.12
N ARG A 380 5.78 15.25 16.25
CA ARG A 380 5.95 13.98 15.51
C ARG A 380 7.13 14.02 14.54
N LEU A 381 7.33 15.15 13.86
CA LEU A 381 8.47 15.34 12.98
C LEU A 381 9.80 15.36 13.75
N ASP A 382 9.83 15.99 14.92
CA ASP A 382 10.98 15.93 15.84
C ASP A 382 11.27 14.47 16.28
N GLU A 383 10.26 13.68 16.66
CA GLU A 383 10.45 12.24 16.97
C GLU A 383 11.06 11.47 15.79
N CYS A 384 10.66 11.80 14.56
CA CYS A 384 11.21 11.17 13.36
C CYS A 384 12.67 11.58 13.12
N ALA A 385 13.09 12.75 13.59
CA ALA A 385 14.48 13.21 13.53
C ALA A 385 15.36 12.61 14.65
N GLU A 386 14.82 12.43 15.86
CA GLU A 386 15.60 11.99 17.03
C GLU A 386 15.78 10.47 17.14
N ARG A 387 14.83 9.68 16.63
CA ARG A 387 14.96 8.22 16.59
C ARG A 387 16.09 7.85 15.63
N GLY A 388 17.28 7.55 16.17
CA GLY A 388 18.46 7.03 15.46
C GLY A 388 18.29 5.65 14.78
N ARG A 389 17.13 5.40 14.16
CA ARG A 389 16.91 4.27 13.25
C ARG A 389 17.53 4.62 11.91
N SER A 390 18.32 3.70 11.35
CA SER A 390 18.98 3.85 10.05
C SER A 390 18.05 4.48 8.97
N PRO A 391 18.53 5.47 8.18
CA PRO A 391 17.74 6.14 7.14
C PRO A 391 17.32 5.23 5.97
N LYS A 392 17.73 3.96 5.94
CA LYS A 392 17.07 2.93 5.13
C LYS A 392 15.56 2.79 5.44
N SER A 393 15.09 3.30 6.59
CA SER A 393 13.75 3.06 7.14
C SER A 393 12.86 4.32 7.35
N ASN A 394 13.35 5.54 7.12
CA ASN A 394 12.60 6.78 7.49
C ASN A 394 12.04 7.58 6.31
N GLN A 395 11.79 6.93 5.17
CA GLN A 395 11.13 7.59 4.04
C GLN A 395 9.77 8.17 4.46
N ALA A 396 9.03 7.44 5.29
CA ALA A 396 7.74 7.85 5.83
C ALA A 396 7.76 9.22 6.53
N GLY A 397 8.79 9.49 7.36
CA GLY A 397 8.98 10.79 8.01
C GLY A 397 9.25 11.93 7.04
N VAL A 398 10.00 11.66 5.95
CA VAL A 398 10.23 12.64 4.87
C VAL A 398 8.91 13.01 4.19
N PHE A 399 8.05 12.03 3.86
CA PHE A 399 6.71 12.29 3.28
C PHE A 399 5.84 13.12 4.18
N LEU A 400 5.84 12.80 5.47
CA LEU A 400 5.07 13.58 6.41
C LEU A 400 5.57 15.03 6.46
N MET A 401 6.88 15.24 6.51
CA MET A 401 7.45 16.58 6.60
C MET A 401 7.09 17.44 5.39
N LEU A 402 7.29 16.91 4.18
CA LEU A 402 6.98 17.62 2.95
C LEU A 402 5.46 17.83 2.79
N SER A 403 4.61 16.87 3.21
CA SER A 403 3.16 17.05 3.23
C SER A 403 2.71 18.14 4.22
N VAL A 404 3.33 18.20 5.41
CA VAL A 404 3.07 19.23 6.43
C VAL A 404 3.48 20.60 5.91
N LEU A 405 4.66 20.72 5.31
CA LEU A 405 5.12 21.97 4.72
C LEU A 405 4.21 22.42 3.58
N LYS A 406 3.86 21.52 2.65
CA LYS A 406 2.97 21.83 1.52
C LYS A 406 1.63 22.39 2.00
N TYR A 407 1.06 21.79 3.05
CA TYR A 407 -0.22 22.23 3.59
C TYR A 407 -0.13 23.54 4.41
N PHE A 408 0.77 23.63 5.40
CA PHE A 408 0.78 24.75 6.35
C PHE A 408 1.56 25.99 5.89
N MET A 409 2.45 25.85 4.90
CA MET A 409 3.19 27.00 4.36
C MET A 409 2.39 27.78 3.32
N ALA A 410 1.30 27.21 2.79
CA ALA A 410 0.36 27.92 1.94
C ALA A 410 -0.26 29.13 2.67
N GLU A 411 -0.64 30.15 1.90
CA GLU A 411 -1.15 31.42 2.42
C GLU A 411 -2.39 31.21 3.30
N GLY A 412 -2.44 31.87 4.46
CA GLY A 412 -3.56 31.78 5.41
C GLY A 412 -3.67 30.49 6.24
N ARG A 413 -2.81 29.48 6.02
CA ARG A 413 -2.95 28.15 6.67
C ARG A 413 -2.28 28.00 8.03
N ALA A 414 -1.41 28.92 8.42
CA ALA A 414 -0.68 28.86 9.69
C ALA A 414 -0.30 30.25 10.19
N SER A 415 -0.23 30.41 11.52
CA SER A 415 0.28 31.63 12.15
C SER A 415 1.78 31.81 11.86
N LYS A 416 2.30 33.04 12.01
CA LYS A 416 3.76 33.29 11.88
C LYS A 416 4.57 32.44 12.87
N GLN A 417 4.05 32.22 14.08
CA GLN A 417 4.70 31.40 15.11
C GLN A 417 4.74 29.92 14.71
N ASP A 418 3.64 29.40 14.18
CA ASP A 418 3.53 28.01 13.72
C ASP A 418 4.42 27.75 12.51
N ARG A 419 4.48 28.68 11.55
CA ARG A 419 5.41 28.62 10.42
C ARG A 419 6.86 28.58 10.88
N ALA A 420 7.25 29.45 11.80
CA ALA A 420 8.60 29.47 12.35
C ALA A 420 8.94 28.14 13.06
N ARG A 421 7.98 27.55 13.78
CA ARG A 421 8.14 26.22 14.41
C ARG A 421 8.37 25.11 13.39
N LEU A 422 7.52 25.03 12.35
CA LEU A 422 7.66 24.01 11.31
C LEU A 422 8.99 24.13 10.56
N LEU A 423 9.44 25.35 10.26
CA LEU A 423 10.73 25.60 9.65
C LEU A 423 11.90 25.19 10.56
N SER A 424 11.81 25.46 11.86
CA SER A 424 12.82 25.03 12.84
C SER A 424 12.97 23.51 12.89
N VAL A 425 11.85 22.77 12.97
CA VAL A 425 11.85 21.30 12.97
C VAL A 425 12.39 20.75 11.66
N THR A 426 12.00 21.34 10.53
CA THR A 426 12.51 20.99 9.20
C THR A 426 14.03 21.13 9.12
N GLY A 427 14.57 22.22 9.67
CA GLY A 427 16.02 22.45 9.72
C GLY A 427 16.75 21.40 10.55
N LYS A 428 16.21 21.01 11.71
CA LYS A 428 16.76 19.91 12.53
C LYS A 428 16.71 18.57 11.77
N PHE A 429 15.55 18.24 11.20
CA PHE A 429 15.35 17.01 10.44
C PHE A 429 16.33 16.91 9.26
N ALA A 430 16.47 17.99 8.49
CA ALA A 430 17.45 18.09 7.42
C ALA A 430 18.87 17.91 7.96
N ASN A 431 19.25 18.60 9.03
CA ASN A 431 20.59 18.47 9.61
C ASN A 431 20.92 17.03 10.01
N THR A 432 19.98 16.32 10.65
CA THR A 432 20.12 14.89 10.97
C THR A 432 20.29 14.07 9.70
N LEU A 433 19.37 14.21 8.73
CA LEU A 433 19.40 13.43 7.49
C LEU A 433 20.71 13.62 6.71
N PHE A 434 21.21 14.85 6.65
CA PHE A 434 22.40 15.22 5.89
C PHE A 434 23.70 15.14 6.70
N SER A 435 23.69 14.68 7.95
CA SER A 435 24.93 14.47 8.70
C SER A 435 25.76 13.32 8.10
N ARG A 436 27.10 13.35 8.27
CA ARG A 436 28.04 12.36 7.68
C ARG A 436 27.74 10.91 8.09
N GLU A 437 27.03 10.72 9.19
CA GLU A 437 26.65 9.41 9.72
C GLU A 437 25.43 8.80 9.01
N PHE A 438 24.57 9.64 8.39
CA PHE A 438 23.28 9.22 7.85
C PHE A 438 23.28 9.05 6.32
N LEU A 439 24.08 9.83 5.59
CA LEU A 439 24.23 9.74 4.13
C LEU A 439 25.68 9.42 3.76
N PRO A 440 26.09 8.13 3.70
CA PRO A 440 27.42 7.78 3.22
C PRO A 440 27.51 8.11 1.73
N GLY A 441 28.44 9.00 1.36
CA GLY A 441 28.59 9.55 0.00
C GLY A 441 28.73 8.51 -1.13
N GLY A 442 29.05 7.25 -0.81
CA GLY A 442 29.09 6.15 -1.78
C GLY A 442 27.75 5.46 -2.08
N ARG A 443 26.66 5.73 -1.34
CA ARG A 443 25.37 5.03 -1.50
C ARG A 443 24.26 5.85 -2.19
N ILE A 444 24.51 7.11 -2.49
CA ILE A 444 23.50 8.01 -3.08
C ILE A 444 23.21 7.67 -4.55
N LYS A 445 24.15 7.04 -5.25
CA LYS A 445 24.00 6.51 -6.63
C LYS A 445 22.82 5.53 -6.86
N ARG A 446 22.01 5.22 -5.84
CA ARG A 446 20.90 4.23 -5.90
C ARG A 446 19.60 4.66 -5.20
N HIS A 447 19.48 5.87 -4.64
CA HIS A 447 18.34 6.25 -3.78
C HIS A 447 17.57 7.49 -4.28
N ALA A 448 16.63 7.28 -5.22
CA ALA A 448 15.79 8.33 -5.83
C ALA A 448 15.02 9.21 -4.82
N SER A 449 14.59 8.65 -3.68
CA SER A 449 13.83 9.41 -2.66
C SER A 449 14.67 10.47 -1.92
N GLN A 450 15.99 10.29 -1.86
CA GLN A 450 16.90 11.20 -1.15
C GLN A 450 17.37 12.35 -2.04
N GLU A 451 17.52 12.09 -3.35
CA GLU A 451 17.73 13.11 -4.37
C GLU A 451 16.53 14.06 -4.48
N LEU A 452 15.31 13.50 -4.55
CA LEU A 452 14.06 14.27 -4.52
C LEU A 452 13.98 15.17 -3.30
N PHE A 453 14.43 14.70 -2.14
CA PHE A 453 14.40 15.48 -0.92
C PHE A 453 15.41 16.63 -0.90
N LEU A 454 16.64 16.39 -1.37
CA LEU A 454 17.63 17.45 -1.50
C LEU A 454 17.14 18.54 -2.46
N LEU A 455 16.59 18.15 -3.61
CA LEU A 455 15.99 19.07 -4.57
C LEU A 455 14.85 19.87 -3.95
N ALA A 456 13.89 19.19 -3.29
CA ALA A 456 12.76 19.86 -2.63
C ALA A 456 13.22 20.90 -1.59
N LEU A 457 14.28 20.63 -0.83
CA LEU A 457 14.81 21.61 0.14
C LEU A 457 15.54 22.79 -0.53
N LEU A 458 16.28 22.53 -1.60
CA LEU A 458 16.99 23.57 -2.35
C LEU A 458 16.02 24.48 -3.10
N GLU A 459 14.92 23.93 -3.61
CA GLU A 459 13.85 24.66 -4.29
C GLU A 459 12.89 25.33 -3.30
N CYS A 460 12.73 24.81 -2.07
CA CYS A 460 11.81 25.38 -1.09
C CYS A 460 12.10 26.86 -0.78
N PRO A 461 11.21 27.80 -1.11
CA PRO A 461 11.45 29.24 -0.96
C PRO A 461 11.45 29.69 0.51
N PHE A 462 10.86 28.87 1.39
CA PHE A 462 10.72 29.19 2.81
C PHE A 462 11.94 28.81 3.64
N ILE A 463 12.91 28.12 3.04
CA ILE A 463 14.16 27.77 3.70
C ILE A 463 15.16 28.89 3.45
N GLU A 464 15.75 29.42 4.53
CA GLU A 464 16.76 30.47 4.45
C GLU A 464 17.93 30.06 3.56
N ALA A 465 18.41 30.99 2.73
CA ALA A 465 19.54 30.76 1.84
C ALA A 465 20.79 30.26 2.58
N LYS A 466 21.00 30.71 3.83
CA LYS A 466 22.07 30.23 4.69
C LYS A 466 21.98 28.73 4.95
N LEU A 467 20.81 28.21 5.31
CA LEU A 467 20.63 26.78 5.54
C LEU A 467 20.82 25.97 4.25
N LYS A 468 20.36 26.49 3.10
CA LYS A 468 20.61 25.85 1.79
C LYS A 468 22.11 25.76 1.49
N LEU A 469 22.85 26.85 1.72
CA LEU A 469 24.29 26.90 1.54
C LEU A 469 25.02 25.96 2.51
N ASP A 470 24.64 25.94 3.78
CA ASP A 470 25.20 25.04 4.80
C ASP A 470 24.98 23.56 4.45
N LEU A 471 23.87 23.23 3.77
CA LEU A 471 23.59 21.90 3.24
C LEU A 471 24.45 21.56 2.02
N LEU A 472 24.58 22.50 1.07
CA LEU A 472 25.39 22.33 -0.15
C LEU A 472 26.89 22.21 0.16
N ASP A 473 27.37 22.88 1.20
CA ASP A 473 28.80 22.89 1.57
C ASP A 473 29.21 21.61 2.31
N LYS A 474 28.27 20.69 2.58
CA LYS A 474 28.60 19.38 3.15
C LYS A 474 29.49 18.60 2.17
N PRO A 475 30.68 18.12 2.59
CA PRO A 475 31.67 17.59 1.66
C PRO A 475 31.20 16.42 0.78
N TRP A 476 30.30 15.59 1.30
CA TRP A 476 29.72 14.50 0.51
C TRP A 476 28.65 14.98 -0.47
N VAL A 477 27.84 16.01 -0.13
CA VAL A 477 26.85 16.62 -1.04
C VAL A 477 27.57 17.23 -2.22
N ARG A 478 28.62 18.01 -1.92
CA ARG A 478 29.51 18.60 -2.92
C ARG A 478 30.19 17.53 -3.77
N ALA A 479 30.69 16.44 -3.18
CA ALA A 479 31.31 15.34 -3.92
C ALA A 479 30.32 14.58 -4.82
N VAL A 480 29.06 14.41 -4.40
CA VAL A 480 28.00 13.78 -5.20
C VAL A 480 27.56 14.69 -6.33
N LEU A 481 27.29 15.97 -6.05
CA LEU A 481 26.90 16.94 -7.07
C LEU A 481 28.03 17.17 -8.08
N ILE A 482 29.28 17.32 -7.65
CA ILE A 482 30.43 17.48 -8.56
C ILE A 482 30.69 16.19 -9.36
N GLY A 483 30.61 15.02 -8.72
CA GLY A 483 30.84 13.74 -9.38
C GLY A 483 29.74 13.28 -10.35
N GLU A 484 28.52 13.80 -10.20
CA GLU A 484 27.38 13.52 -11.09
C GLU A 484 27.04 14.70 -12.02
N MET A 485 27.58 15.91 -11.82
CA MET A 485 27.41 17.03 -12.77
C MET A 485 28.38 16.96 -13.96
N GLU A 486 29.46 16.20 -13.85
CA GLU A 486 30.18 15.68 -15.02
C GLU A 486 29.41 14.49 -15.58
N LEU A 487 28.37 14.73 -16.41
CA LEU A 487 27.56 13.67 -17.06
C LEU A 487 28.05 13.35 -18.48
N PRO A 488 28.92 12.36 -18.71
CA PRO A 488 29.10 11.79 -20.03
C PRO A 488 28.11 10.62 -20.20
N GLU A 489 26.94 10.85 -20.82
CA GLU A 489 26.05 9.87 -21.54
C GLU A 489 24.51 9.97 -21.29
N PRO A 490 23.65 9.44 -22.21
CA PRO A 490 22.21 9.76 -22.29
C PRO A 490 21.28 9.02 -21.31
N GLN A 491 21.81 8.36 -20.27
CA GLN A 491 21.04 7.49 -19.37
C GLN A 491 20.14 8.24 -18.38
N ALA A 492 20.31 9.55 -18.19
CA ALA A 492 19.51 10.37 -17.28
C ALA A 492 18.24 10.99 -17.91
N LYS A 493 17.75 10.48 -19.05
CA LYS A 493 16.60 11.07 -19.79
C LYS A 493 15.33 11.24 -18.93
N SER A 494 15.02 10.30 -18.03
CA SER A 494 13.84 10.34 -17.17
C SER A 494 13.96 11.39 -16.06
N ALA A 495 15.08 11.42 -15.35
CA ALA A 495 15.39 12.44 -14.34
C ALA A 495 15.43 13.85 -14.95
N ARG A 496 16.02 14.02 -16.13
CA ARG A 496 16.00 15.29 -16.89
C ARG A 496 14.60 15.72 -17.31
N ARG A 497 13.71 14.78 -17.64
CA ARG A 497 12.32 15.09 -18.07
C ARG A 497 11.44 15.46 -16.88
N PHE A 498 11.67 14.84 -15.73
CA PHE A 498 11.03 15.16 -14.46
C PHE A 498 11.48 16.53 -13.95
N LEU A 499 12.80 16.77 -13.86
CA LEU A 499 13.37 18.07 -13.47
C LEU A 499 12.93 19.21 -14.40
N LYS A 500 12.88 18.97 -15.72
CA LYS A 500 12.36 19.97 -16.67
C LYS A 500 10.86 20.23 -16.53
N ARG A 501 10.07 19.32 -15.98
CA ARG A 501 8.64 19.55 -15.67
C ARG A 501 8.49 20.39 -14.41
N CYS A 502 9.23 20.06 -13.35
CA CYS A 502 9.27 20.87 -12.12
C CYS A 502 9.74 22.31 -12.37
N ILE A 503 10.73 22.49 -13.26
CA ILE A 503 11.30 23.80 -13.62
C ILE A 503 10.43 24.57 -14.64
N ALA A 504 9.72 23.89 -15.54
CA ALA A 504 8.92 24.56 -16.58
C ALA A 504 7.59 25.14 -16.05
N ASP A 505 7.18 24.77 -14.83
CA ASP A 505 5.96 25.27 -14.19
C ASP A 505 6.18 26.53 -13.30
N GLU A 506 7.40 27.11 -13.30
CA GLU A 506 7.76 28.30 -12.51
C GLU A 506 8.26 29.49 -13.37
N GLU A 507 7.39 30.07 -14.18
CA GLU A 507 7.51 31.48 -14.53
C GLU A 507 6.17 32.19 -14.30
N THR A 508 6.03 32.84 -13.14
CA THR A 508 5.07 33.94 -12.96
C THR A 508 5.78 35.17 -12.43
N GLU A 509 5.45 36.33 -13.01
CA GLU A 509 6.15 37.63 -12.88
C GLU A 509 6.18 38.25 -11.47
N SER A 510 5.59 37.60 -10.47
CA SER A 510 5.68 38.00 -9.06
C SER A 510 6.42 36.92 -8.29
N GLY A 511 7.60 37.22 -7.73
CA GLY A 511 8.43 36.30 -6.94
C GLY A 511 7.82 35.75 -5.63
N ALA A 512 6.51 35.61 -5.55
CA ALA A 512 5.80 34.82 -4.56
C ALA A 512 5.38 33.49 -5.21
N LEU A 513 5.94 32.39 -4.71
CA LEU A 513 5.48 31.06 -5.07
C LEU A 513 4.04 30.87 -4.59
N ALA A 514 3.10 30.74 -5.54
CA ALA A 514 1.79 30.19 -5.23
C ALA A 514 1.99 28.73 -4.83
N ALA A 515 1.53 28.33 -3.64
CA ALA A 515 1.54 26.92 -3.26
C ALA A 515 0.77 26.12 -4.32
N PHE A 516 1.33 25.01 -4.81
CA PHE A 516 0.62 24.10 -5.70
C PHE A 516 -0.71 23.69 -5.05
N ALA A 517 -1.80 24.22 -5.59
CA ALA A 517 -3.15 23.87 -5.19
C ALA A 517 -3.56 22.67 -6.04
N TRP A 518 -3.76 21.53 -5.40
CA TRP A 518 -4.42 20.41 -6.06
C TRP A 518 -5.76 20.88 -6.56
N ASP A 519 -5.98 20.80 -7.87
CA ASP A 519 -7.35 20.80 -8.34
C ASP A 519 -8.02 19.46 -7.99
N ASP A 520 -9.33 19.43 -8.14
CA ASP A 520 -10.14 18.26 -7.81
C ASP A 520 -9.74 17.02 -8.65
N ASP A 521 -9.14 17.22 -9.82
CA ASP A 521 -8.87 16.23 -10.85
C ASP A 521 -7.44 15.66 -10.73
N ASP A 522 -6.43 16.48 -10.38
CA ASP A 522 -5.06 16.09 -10.08
C ASP A 522 -5.01 15.12 -8.88
N PHE A 523 -5.77 15.45 -7.83
CA PHE A 523 -5.86 14.60 -6.65
C PHE A 523 -6.47 13.24 -6.99
N ASP A 524 -7.50 13.22 -7.83
CA ASP A 524 -8.15 11.99 -8.24
C ASP A 524 -7.26 11.17 -9.19
N ALA A 525 -6.60 11.81 -10.16
CA ALA A 525 -5.62 11.14 -11.02
C ALA A 525 -4.57 10.43 -10.17
N LEU A 526 -3.93 11.10 -9.21
CA LEU A 526 -2.90 10.45 -8.39
C LEU A 526 -3.44 9.44 -7.37
N LEU A 527 -4.64 9.68 -6.81
CA LEU A 527 -5.28 8.75 -5.88
C LEU A 527 -5.79 7.48 -6.58
N TYR A 528 -6.12 7.54 -7.88
CA TYR A 528 -6.67 6.44 -8.67
C TYR A 528 -5.70 5.78 -9.67
N GLU A 529 -4.70 6.51 -10.19
CA GLU A 529 -3.61 6.00 -11.07
C GLU A 529 -2.54 5.26 -10.30
N LYS A 530 -2.56 5.37 -8.96
CA LYS A 530 -2.07 4.30 -8.10
C LYS A 530 -0.56 4.00 -8.32
N GLU A 531 0.20 4.99 -8.79
CA GLU A 531 1.65 4.87 -8.88
C GLU A 531 2.24 4.70 -7.47
N PRO A 532 3.24 3.81 -7.29
CA PRO A 532 3.94 3.75 -6.03
C PRO A 532 4.61 5.11 -5.83
N GLN A 533 4.09 5.80 -4.82
CA GLN A 533 4.89 6.54 -3.88
C GLN A 533 5.35 7.94 -4.34
N PHE A 534 4.69 8.90 -3.68
CA PHE A 534 5.14 10.25 -3.33
C PHE A 534 4.57 11.36 -4.18
N ILE A 535 3.36 11.74 -3.75
CA ILE A 535 2.74 13.05 -3.93
C ILE A 535 3.78 14.11 -3.55
N TYR A 536 4.52 14.63 -4.55
CA TYR A 536 5.29 15.86 -4.41
C TYR A 536 4.94 16.79 -5.55
#